data_AF-A0AAV7H4T9-F1
#
_entry.id   AF-A0AAV7H4T9-F1
#
_cell.length_a   1.000
_cell.length_b   1.000
_cell.length_c   1.000
_cell.angle_alpha   90.00
_cell.angle_beta   90.00
_cell.angle_gamma   90.00
#
_symmetry.space_group_name_H-M   'P 1'
#
loop_
_entity.id
_entity.type
_entity.pdbx_description
1 polymer ?
#
loop_
_entity_poly.entity_id
_entity_poly.type
_entity_poly.pdbx_seq_one_letter_code
_entity_poly.pdbx_strand_id
1 'polypeptide(L)'
;MCFLTSHCDRPLTAAARHFTYDSSSFAFTPYGPYWHFMKKLCMSELLSSRTVECLAHIRRRELCALLRTIVVKSVAAEPIDLSKELIRMTTSIIAGMTSETASAGDSEAARKAEKGVAELIKLLYLAYFIAFFRCFDL
;
A
#
# COMPACT_ATOMS: atom_id res chain seq x y z
N MET A 1 -23.86 -31.84 0.23
CA MET A 1 -23.78 -30.49 0.84
C MET A 1 -22.45 -30.40 1.58
N CYS A 2 -21.35 -30.27 0.85
CA CYS A 2 -20.01 -30.36 1.41
C CYS A 2 -19.47 -28.97 1.74
N PHE A 3 -19.16 -28.82 3.03
CA PHE A 3 -18.12 -27.98 3.64
C PHE A 3 -16.99 -27.60 2.67
N LEU A 4 -16.55 -26.33 2.73
CA LEU A 4 -15.19 -25.79 2.49
C LEU A 4 -15.20 -24.42 1.75
N THR A 5 -15.57 -23.32 2.44
CA THR A 5 -15.14 -21.97 2.00
C THR A 5 -14.70 -21.03 3.14
N SER A 6 -14.69 -21.47 4.41
CA SER A 6 -14.59 -20.57 5.57
C SER A 6 -13.17 -20.17 6.03
N HIS A 7 -12.10 -20.45 5.28
CA HIS A 7 -10.72 -20.26 5.76
C HIS A 7 -9.86 -19.25 4.96
N CYS A 8 -10.43 -18.54 3.99
CA CYS A 8 -9.70 -17.48 3.27
C CYS A 8 -10.19 -16.05 3.58
N ASP A 9 -11.15 -15.88 4.49
CA ASP A 9 -11.61 -14.54 4.84
C ASP A 9 -10.57 -13.81 5.68
N ARG A 10 -10.17 -12.62 5.18
CA ARG A 10 -9.23 -11.73 5.86
C ARG A 10 -9.92 -11.21 7.11
N PRO A 11 -9.41 -11.49 8.33
CA PRO A 11 -10.04 -10.98 9.55
C PRO A 11 -10.04 -9.45 9.50
N LEU A 12 -11.24 -8.88 9.40
CA LEU A 12 -11.43 -7.44 9.25
C LEU A 12 -11.28 -6.77 10.62
N THR A 13 -10.08 -6.30 10.94
CA THR A 13 -9.79 -5.59 12.19
C THR A 13 -10.57 -4.27 12.27
N ALA A 14 -10.83 -3.76 13.48
CA ALA A 14 -11.54 -2.48 13.67
C ALA A 14 -10.87 -1.31 12.93
N ALA A 15 -9.53 -1.30 12.88
CA ALA A 15 -8.78 -0.34 12.11
C ALA A 15 -8.95 -0.55 10.59
N ALA A 16 -8.97 -1.79 10.10
CA ALA A 16 -9.31 -2.06 8.70
C ALA A 16 -10.73 -1.59 8.35
N ARG A 17 -11.73 -1.77 9.23
CA ARG A 17 -13.09 -1.21 9.01
C ARG A 17 -13.07 0.30 8.90
N HIS A 18 -12.32 0.98 9.77
CA HIS A 18 -12.19 2.44 9.73
C HIS A 18 -11.52 2.93 8.43
N PHE A 19 -10.44 2.28 8.00
CA PHE A 19 -9.74 2.65 6.76
C PHE A 19 -10.50 2.30 5.49
N THR A 20 -11.41 1.33 5.53
CA THR A 20 -12.11 0.81 4.35
C THR A 20 -13.51 1.35 4.19
N TYR A 21 -13.92 2.33 5.02
CA TYR A 21 -15.29 2.82 5.10
C TYR A 21 -16.26 1.64 5.24
N ASP A 22 -16.08 0.89 6.32
CA ASP A 22 -16.89 -0.28 6.67
C ASP A 22 -16.96 -1.33 5.55
N SER A 23 -15.78 -1.77 5.06
CA SER A 23 -15.60 -2.76 3.99
C SER A 23 -15.99 -2.34 2.55
N SER A 24 -16.23 -1.05 2.32
CA SER A 24 -16.46 -0.51 0.96
C SER A 24 -15.24 -0.62 0.04
N SER A 25 -14.04 -0.83 0.60
CA SER A 25 -12.82 -1.10 -0.18
C SER A 25 -12.71 -2.57 -0.60
N PHE A 26 -12.54 -2.83 -1.90
CA PHE A 26 -12.36 -4.19 -2.41
C PHE A 26 -11.12 -4.91 -1.84
N ALA A 27 -10.13 -4.17 -1.31
CA ALA A 27 -8.92 -4.75 -0.74
C ALA A 27 -9.19 -5.60 0.52
N PHE A 28 -10.32 -5.37 1.18
CA PHE A 28 -10.73 -6.04 2.41
C PHE A 28 -12.15 -6.63 2.34
N THR A 29 -12.73 -6.72 1.14
CA THR A 29 -13.99 -7.44 0.94
C THR A 29 -13.75 -8.96 0.95
N PRO A 30 -14.70 -9.77 1.43
CA PRO A 30 -14.61 -11.23 1.35
C PRO A 30 -14.35 -11.75 -0.07
N TYR A 31 -13.74 -12.93 -0.17
CA TYR A 31 -13.50 -13.54 -1.47
C TYR A 31 -14.84 -13.82 -2.19
N GLY A 32 -14.99 -13.32 -3.41
CA GLY A 32 -16.22 -13.48 -4.20
C GLY A 32 -16.13 -12.88 -5.60
N PRO A 33 -17.20 -12.99 -6.41
CA PRO A 33 -17.21 -12.51 -7.79
C PRO A 33 -16.84 -11.03 -7.93
N TYR A 34 -17.27 -10.19 -6.99
CA TYR A 34 -16.91 -8.77 -6.93
C TYR A 34 -15.41 -8.57 -6.72
N TRP A 35 -14.79 -9.28 -5.77
CA TRP A 35 -13.35 -9.21 -5.53
C TRP A 35 -12.55 -9.63 -6.76
N HIS A 36 -12.95 -10.71 -7.43
CA HIS A 36 -12.29 -11.19 -8.65
C HIS A 36 -12.38 -10.16 -9.79
N PHE A 37 -13.57 -9.56 -9.98
CA PHE A 37 -13.78 -8.52 -10.98
C PHE A 37 -12.91 -7.29 -10.71
N MET A 38 -12.94 -6.76 -9.49
CA MET A 38 -12.15 -5.59 -9.11
C MET A 38 -10.64 -5.86 -9.21
N LYS A 39 -10.18 -7.04 -8.75
CA LYS A 39 -8.78 -7.44 -8.92
C LYS A 39 -8.37 -7.47 -10.39
N LYS A 40 -9.21 -8.06 -11.26
CA LYS A 40 -8.92 -8.12 -12.70
C LYS A 40 -8.83 -6.71 -13.29
N LEU A 41 -9.76 -5.82 -12.94
CA LEU A 41 -9.76 -4.43 -13.40
C LEU A 41 -8.49 -3.68 -12.94
N CYS A 42 -8.14 -3.75 -11.65
CA CYS A 42 -6.93 -3.11 -11.14
C CYS A 42 -5.65 -3.64 -11.80
N MET A 43 -5.56 -4.95 -12.03
CA MET A 43 -4.38 -5.56 -12.66
C MET A 43 -4.26 -5.23 -14.16
N SER A 44 -5.40 -5.09 -14.86
CA SER A 44 -5.42 -4.86 -16.31
C SER A 44 -5.28 -3.39 -16.70
N GLU A 45 -5.83 -2.47 -15.89
CA GLU A 45 -5.83 -1.04 -16.23
C GLU A 45 -4.81 -0.26 -15.39
N LEU A 46 -4.92 -0.34 -14.06
CA LEU A 46 -4.13 0.49 -13.16
C LEU A 46 -2.68 -0.01 -13.01
N LEU A 47 -2.50 -1.33 -12.90
CA LEU A 47 -1.21 -1.99 -12.69
C LEU A 47 -0.74 -2.76 -13.92
N SER A 48 -1.24 -2.37 -15.09
CA SER A 48 -0.83 -2.93 -16.37
C SER A 48 0.66 -2.65 -16.64
N SER A 49 1.32 -3.48 -17.45
CA SER A 49 2.71 -3.23 -17.87
C SER A 49 2.87 -1.84 -18.49
N ARG A 50 1.92 -1.46 -19.35
CA ARG A 50 1.87 -0.14 -19.99
C ARG A 50 1.81 0.99 -18.96
N THR A 51 0.90 0.91 -17.99
CA THR A 51 0.73 1.96 -16.97
C THR A 51 1.99 2.06 -16.10
N VAL A 52 2.55 0.91 -15.71
CA VAL A 52 3.80 0.84 -14.94
C VAL A 52 5.00 1.46 -15.70
N GLU A 53 5.08 1.24 -17.01
CA GLU A 53 6.08 1.86 -17.88
C GLU A 53 5.89 3.37 -18.02
N CYS A 54 4.65 3.82 -18.26
CA CYS A 54 4.33 5.25 -18.30
C CYS A 54 4.74 5.96 -17.01
N LEU A 55 4.59 5.31 -15.85
CA LEU A 55 4.92 5.84 -14.53
C LEU A 55 6.40 5.66 -14.14
N ALA A 56 7.25 5.13 -15.03
CA ALA A 56 8.67 4.93 -14.75
C ALA A 56 9.39 6.25 -14.40
N HIS A 57 8.98 7.37 -14.99
CA HIS A 57 9.55 8.68 -14.72
C HIS A 57 9.31 9.14 -13.27
N ILE A 58 8.09 8.94 -12.74
CA ILE A 58 7.75 9.25 -11.35
C ILE A 58 8.61 8.40 -10.41
N ARG A 59 8.69 7.09 -10.65
CA ARG A 59 9.51 6.19 -9.82
C ARG A 59 10.98 6.58 -9.81
N ARG A 60 11.55 6.93 -10.97
CA ARG A 60 12.94 7.43 -11.05
C ARG A 60 13.12 8.72 -10.27
N ARG A 61 12.17 9.66 -10.37
CA ARG A 61 12.22 10.93 -9.62
C ARG A 61 12.25 10.69 -8.12
N GLU A 62 11.33 9.88 -7.61
CA GLU A 62 11.23 9.58 -6.18
C GLU A 62 12.44 8.78 -5.67
N LEU A 63 12.96 7.82 -6.47
CA LEU A 63 14.19 7.08 -6.15
C LEU A 63 15.41 8.01 -6.06
N CYS A 64 15.58 8.92 -7.03
CA CYS A 64 16.65 9.91 -6.98
C CYS A 64 16.54 10.82 -5.75
N ALA A 65 15.33 11.19 -5.34
CA ALA A 65 15.10 11.96 -4.13
C ALA A 65 15.53 11.18 -2.87
N LEU A 66 15.13 9.91 -2.76
CA LEU A 66 15.53 9.03 -1.67
C LEU A 66 17.06 8.88 -1.58
N LEU A 67 17.73 8.61 -2.70
CA LEU A 67 19.19 8.47 -2.74
C LEU A 67 19.90 9.75 -2.32
N ARG A 68 19.41 10.93 -2.74
CA ARG A 68 19.96 12.21 -2.29
C ARG A 68 19.82 12.38 -0.79
N THR A 69 18.67 12.05 -0.21
CA THR A 69 18.45 12.09 1.25
C THR A 69 19.41 11.16 1.98
N ILE A 70 19.63 9.95 1.46
CA ILE A 70 20.56 8.99 2.04
C ILE A 70 21.99 9.52 2.01
N VAL A 71 22.46 10.04 0.87
CA VAL A 71 23.82 10.59 0.73
C VAL A 71 24.03 11.76 1.68
N VAL A 72 23.09 12.71 1.76
CA VAL A 72 23.19 13.88 2.65
C VAL A 72 23.29 13.44 4.11
N LYS A 73 22.43 12.53 4.56
CA LYS A 73 22.45 12.02 5.94
C LYS A 73 23.68 11.19 6.25
N SER A 74 24.16 10.42 5.27
CA SER A 74 25.40 9.65 5.40
C SER A 74 26.61 10.56 5.60
N VAL A 75 26.69 11.68 4.88
CA VAL A 75 27.77 12.67 5.04
C VAL A 75 27.67 13.37 6.40
N ALA A 76 26.46 13.63 6.89
CA ALA A 76 26.21 14.19 8.21
C ALA A 76 26.40 13.19 9.38
N ALA A 77 26.72 11.92 9.08
CA ALA A 77 26.77 10.81 10.06
C ALA A 77 25.49 10.66 10.90
N GLU A 78 24.33 10.98 10.31
CA GLU A 78 23.02 10.87 10.97
C GLU A 78 22.39 9.49 10.75
N PRO A 79 21.69 8.92 11.75
CA PRO A 79 20.95 7.68 11.58
C PRO A 79 19.77 7.87 10.61
N ILE A 80 19.60 6.91 9.70
CA ILE A 80 18.55 6.92 8.67
C ILE A 80 17.51 5.86 9.02
N ASP A 81 16.27 6.31 9.25
CA ASP A 81 15.11 5.41 9.26
C ASP A 81 14.67 5.11 7.83
N LEU A 82 15.14 3.97 7.33
CA LEU A 82 14.79 3.48 5.98
C LEU A 82 13.30 3.14 5.86
N SER A 83 12.65 2.67 6.93
CA SER A 83 11.24 2.30 6.88
C SER A 83 10.39 3.53 6.57
N LYS A 84 10.67 4.63 7.26
CA LYS A 84 10.00 5.90 7.03
C LYS A 84 10.26 6.46 5.63
N GLU A 85 11.52 6.44 5.17
CA GLU A 85 11.85 6.93 3.82
C GLU A 85 11.18 6.11 2.72
N LEU A 86 11.11 4.79 2.88
CA LEU A 86 10.46 3.90 1.90
C LEU A 86 8.94 4.10 1.88
N ILE A 87 8.30 4.30 3.03
CA ILE A 87 6.87 4.62 3.12
C ILE A 87 6.58 5.96 2.44
N ARG A 88 7.41 6.98 2.69
CA ARG A 88 7.32 8.29 2.04
C ARG A 88 7.45 8.18 0.53
N MET A 89 8.49 7.49 0.04
CA MET A 89 8.71 7.27 -1.38
C MET A 89 7.52 6.56 -2.04
N THR A 90 7.03 5.49 -1.43
CA THR A 90 5.93 4.70 -1.98
C THR A 90 4.62 5.49 -2.01
N THR A 91 4.33 6.26 -0.95
CA THR A 91 3.14 7.13 -0.87
C THR A 91 3.20 8.23 -1.93
N SER A 92 4.37 8.85 -2.13
CA SER A 92 4.59 9.86 -3.16
C SER A 92 4.41 9.29 -4.57
N ILE A 93 4.95 8.10 -4.84
CA ILE A 93 4.72 7.40 -6.11
C ILE A 93 3.23 7.18 -6.32
N ILE A 94 2.52 6.57 -5.36
CA ILE A 94 1.08 6.27 -5.46
C ILE A 94 0.27 7.54 -5.69
N ALA A 95 0.53 8.61 -4.92
CA ALA A 95 -0.14 9.88 -5.10
C ALA A 95 0.07 10.46 -6.51
N GLY A 96 1.30 10.36 -7.04
CA GLY A 96 1.62 10.76 -8.41
C GLY A 96 1.01 9.87 -9.49
N MET A 97 0.68 8.61 -9.21
CA MET A 97 -0.07 7.75 -10.13
C MET A 97 -1.55 8.15 -10.19
N THR A 98 -2.11 8.58 -9.06
CA THR A 98 -3.55 8.86 -8.92
C THR A 98 -3.94 10.31 -9.21
N SER A 99 -2.98 11.23 -9.22
CA SER A 99 -3.21 12.65 -9.45
C SER A 99 -2.40 13.12 -10.66
N GLU A 100 -3.06 13.67 -11.67
CA GLU A 100 -2.41 14.23 -12.87
C GLU A 100 -1.44 15.38 -12.54
N THR A 101 -1.55 16.01 -11.36
CA THR A 101 -0.62 17.04 -10.90
C THR A 101 -0.53 17.03 -9.38
N ALA A 102 0.52 16.41 -8.81
CA ALA A 102 0.88 16.70 -7.44
C ALA A 102 1.58 18.06 -7.40
N SER A 103 0.78 19.12 -7.27
CA SER A 103 1.23 20.43 -6.86
C SER A 103 1.88 20.34 -5.48
N ALA A 104 2.91 21.15 -5.28
CA ALA A 104 3.70 21.27 -4.07
C ALA A 104 2.92 21.92 -2.88
N GLY A 105 1.68 21.51 -2.65
CA GLY A 105 0.71 22.28 -1.86
C GLY A 105 0.15 21.66 -0.58
N ASP A 106 0.43 20.39 -0.25
CA ASP A 106 -0.31 19.74 0.86
C ASP A 106 0.58 18.85 1.76
N SER A 107 1.54 19.49 2.43
CA SER A 107 2.50 18.83 3.35
C SER A 107 1.79 18.08 4.50
N GLU A 108 0.65 18.60 4.98
CA GLU A 108 -0.11 17.97 6.07
C GLU A 108 -0.91 16.75 5.56
N ALA A 109 -1.54 16.84 4.39
CA ALA A 109 -2.25 15.71 3.80
C ALA A 109 -1.29 14.55 3.48
N ALA A 110 -0.10 14.85 2.95
CA ALA A 110 0.94 13.86 2.72
C ALA A 110 1.40 13.19 4.03
N ARG A 111 1.62 13.97 5.10
CA ARG A 111 2.00 13.44 6.41
C ARG A 111 0.91 12.57 7.04
N LYS A 112 -0.37 12.93 6.85
CA LYS A 112 -1.51 12.11 7.29
C LYS A 112 -1.61 10.82 6.48
N ALA A 113 -1.40 10.88 5.16
CA ALA A 113 -1.38 9.70 4.29
C ALA A 113 -0.25 8.74 4.67
N GLU A 114 0.97 9.23 4.90
CA GLU A 114 2.11 8.41 5.34
C GLU A 114 1.83 7.69 6.66
N LYS A 115 1.25 8.38 7.64
CA LYS A 115 0.83 7.77 8.92
C LYS A 115 -0.24 6.71 8.70
N GLY A 116 -1.26 7.00 7.89
CA GLY A 116 -2.32 6.04 7.56
C GLY A 116 -1.78 4.79 6.85
N VAL A 117 -0.88 4.97 5.89
CA VAL A 117 -0.19 3.88 5.17
C VAL A 117 0.67 3.05 6.13
N ALA A 118 1.42 3.68 7.03
CA ALA A 118 2.23 2.97 8.01
C ALA A 118 1.37 2.10 8.95
N GLU A 119 0.24 2.62 9.44
CA GLU A 119 -0.71 1.86 10.26
C GLU A 119 -1.36 0.73 9.46
N LEU A 120 -1.77 0.98 8.21
CA LEU A 120 -2.33 -0.05 7.33
C LEU A 120 -1.32 -1.16 7.04
N ILE A 121 -0.04 -0.82 6.78
CA ILE A 121 1.03 -1.79 6.57
C ILE A 121 1.21 -2.66 7.80
N LYS A 122 1.26 -2.08 9.02
CA LYS A 122 1.34 -2.87 10.27
C LYS A 122 0.17 -3.84 10.40
N LEU A 123 -1.05 -3.38 10.14
CA LEU A 123 -2.25 -4.21 10.19
C LEU A 123 -2.24 -5.32 9.13
N LEU A 124 -1.76 -5.03 7.93
CA LEU A 124 -1.59 -6.01 6.86
C LEU A 124 -0.54 -7.05 7.24
N TYR A 125 0.62 -6.65 7.75
CA TYR A 125 1.64 -7.60 8.22
C TYR A 125 1.08 -8.51 9.32
N LEU A 126 0.38 -7.97 10.33
CA LEU A 126 -0.28 -8.76 11.36
C LEU A 126 -1.35 -9.71 10.78
N ALA A 127 -2.21 -9.22 9.87
CA ALA A 127 -3.28 -10.01 9.28
C ALA A 127 -2.76 -11.09 8.32
N TYR A 128 -1.76 -10.79 7.48
CA TYR A 128 -1.15 -11.76 6.56
C TYR A 128 -0.27 -12.76 7.30
N PHE A 129 0.47 -12.34 8.33
CA PHE A 129 1.25 -13.25 9.16
C PHE A 129 0.31 -14.23 9.88
N ILE A 130 -0.73 -13.74 10.56
CA ILE A 130 -1.68 -14.62 11.26
C ILE A 130 -2.46 -15.50 10.28
N ALA A 131 -2.94 -14.99 9.13
CA ALA A 131 -3.68 -15.80 8.16
C ALA A 131 -2.80 -16.87 7.48
N PHE A 132 -1.52 -16.57 7.23
CA PHE A 132 -0.56 -17.52 6.69
C PHE A 132 -0.27 -18.66 7.68
N PHE A 133 -0.11 -18.35 8.98
CA PHE A 133 0.08 -19.38 10.01
C PHE A 133 -1.19 -20.14 10.39
N ARG A 134 -2.38 -19.53 10.27
CA ARG A 134 -3.66 -20.23 10.51
C ARG A 134 -4.00 -21.28 9.45
N CYS A 135 -3.30 -21.24 8.30
CA CYS A 135 -3.33 -22.30 7.29
C CYS A 135 -2.38 -23.47 7.63
N PHE A 136 -1.47 -23.27 8.60
CA PHE A 136 -0.49 -24.25 9.09
C PHE A 136 -0.75 -24.74 10.53
N ASP A 137 -1.62 -24.08 11.30
CA ASP A 137 -2.17 -24.66 12.54
C ASP A 137 -3.18 -25.76 12.17
N LEU A 138 -2.68 -26.99 12.20
CA LEU A 138 -3.42 -28.25 12.08
C LEU A 138 -4.29 -28.52 13.32
#